data_AF-A0A2R5G0Z9-F1
#
_entry.id   AF-A0A2R5G0Z9-F1
#
_cell.length_a   1.000
_cell.length_b   1.000
_cell.length_c   1.000
_cell.angle_alpha   90.00
_cell.angle_beta   90.00
_cell.angle_gamma   90.00
#
_symmetry.space_group_name_H-M   'P 1'
#
loop_
_entity.id
_entity.type
_entity.pdbx_description
1 polymer ?
#
loop_
_entity_poly.entity_id
_entity_poly.type
_entity_poly.pdbx_seq_one_letter_code
_entity_poly.pdbx_strand_id
1 'polypeptide(L)' 'MSPIEILREFNSCYQKIQAIAQDENWLLLIANKKIDPEAATHLGDVLHYLAEAMGCVEEIVEVKFNQESKS' A
#
# COMPACT_ATOMS: atom_id res chain seq x y z
N MET A 1 13.08 -5.88 -12.42
CA MET A 1 11.90 -6.48 -11.78
C MET A 1 10.73 -6.33 -12.73
N SER A 2 9.99 -7.42 -12.95
CA SER A 2 8.69 -7.47 -13.60
C SER A 2 7.60 -6.86 -12.71
N PRO A 3 6.42 -6.48 -13.25
CA PRO A 3 5.32 -5.94 -12.45
C PRO A 3 4.93 -6.85 -11.27
N ILE A 4 4.90 -8.17 -11.48
CA ILE A 4 4.59 -9.14 -10.42
C ILE A 4 5.67 -9.20 -9.33
N GLU A 5 6.94 -9.01 -9.68
CA GLU A 5 8.02 -8.92 -8.69
C GLU A 5 7.89 -7.61 -7.89
N ILE A 6 7.59 -6.49 -8.55
CA ILE A 6 7.36 -5.20 -7.87
C ILE A 6 6.16 -5.28 -6.92
N LEU A 7 5.04 -5.86 -7.36
CA LEU A 7 3.85 -6.04 -6.52
C LEU A 7 4.14 -6.93 -5.30
N ARG A 8 4.93 -7.99 -5.46
CA ARG A 8 5.34 -8.85 -4.33
C ARG A 8 6.18 -8.09 -3.32
N GLU A 9 7.11 -7.25 -3.77
CA GLU A 9 7.93 -6.42 -2.88
C GLU A 9 7.07 -5.40 -2.14
N PHE A 10 6.19 -4.67 -2.83
CA PHE A 10 5.30 -3.73 -2.18
C PHE A 10 4.35 -4.42 -1.19
N ASN A 11 3.77 -5.57 -1.54
CA ASN A 11 2.89 -6.31 -0.66
C ASN A 11 3.65 -6.82 0.59
N SER A 12 4.88 -7.29 0.43
CA SER A 12 5.75 -7.69 1.54
C SER A 12 6.03 -6.53 2.49
N CYS A 13 6.33 -5.34 1.96
CA CYS A 13 6.49 -4.12 2.75
C CYS A 13 5.19 -3.74 3.47
N TYR A 14 4.07 -3.74 2.76
CA TYR A 14 2.75 -3.43 3.31
C TYR A 14 2.42 -4.32 4.51
N GLN A 15 2.58 -5.64 4.38
CA GLN A 15 2.30 -6.59 5.45
C GLN A 15 3.16 -6.37 6.69
N LYS A 16 4.46 -6.09 6.51
CA LYS A 16 5.37 -5.80 7.63
C LYS A 16 5.00 -4.53 8.37
N ILE A 17 4.65 -3.48 7.63
CA ILE A 17 4.25 -2.18 8.19
C ILE A 17 2.89 -2.28 8.87
N GLN A 18 1.95 -3.01 8.27
CA GLN A 18 0.63 -3.28 8.84
C GLN A 18 0.77 -4.05 10.16
N ALA A 19 1.69 -5.03 10.24
CA ALA A 19 1.97 -5.74 11.48
C ALA A 19 2.47 -4.79 12.59
N ILE A 20 3.31 -3.80 12.26
CA ILE A 20 3.73 -2.77 13.24
C ILE A 20 2.52 -1.94 13.68
N ALA A 21 1.68 -1.49 12.75
CA ALA A 21 0.51 -0.68 13.07
C ALA A 21 -0.50 -1.39 13.99
N GLN A 22 -0.52 -2.72 13.96
CA GLN A 22 -1.40 -3.57 14.77
C GLN A 22 -0.71 -4.17 16.01
N ASP A 23 0.60 -3.95 16.19
CA ASP A 23 1.35 -4.50 17.31
C ASP A 23 0.94 -3.82 18.63
N GLU A 24 0.64 -4.62 19.65
CA GLU A 24 0.18 -4.10 20.94
C GLU A 24 1.24 -3.24 21.64
N ASN A 25 2.53 -3.58 21.53
CA ASN A 25 3.59 -2.77 22.12
C ASN A 25 3.71 -1.43 21.41
N TRP A 26 3.58 -1.41 20.08
CA TRP A 26 3.50 -0.17 19.30
C TRP A 26 2.37 0.74 19.79
N LEU A 27 1.16 0.19 19.92
CA LEU A 27 0.00 0.94 20.42
C LEU A 27 0.22 1.45 21.85
N LEU A 28 0.84 0.65 22.72
CA LEU A 28 1.19 1.05 24.07
C LEU A 28 2.24 2.16 24.12
N LEU A 29 3.21 2.19 23.20
CA LEU A 29 4.18 3.29 23.12
C LEU A 29 3.49 4.62 22.85
N ILE A 30 2.50 4.63 21.96
CA ILE A 30 1.71 5.82 21.61
C ILE A 30 0.80 6.21 22.77
N ALA A 31 0.03 5.26 23.32
CA ALA A 31 -0.91 5.52 24.42
C ALA A 31 -0.21 6.09 25.66
N ASN A 32 1.00 5.58 25.96
CA ASN A 32 1.82 6.04 27.08
C ASN A 32 2.70 7.26 26.75
N LYS A 33 2.52 7.88 25.57
CA LYS A 33 3.31 9.04 25.09
C LYS A 33 4.83 8.82 25.19
N LYS A 34 5.27 7.58 24.95
CA LYS A 34 6.69 7.21 24.90
C LYS A 34 7.32 7.58 23.56
N ILE A 35 6.49 7.73 22.53
CA ILE A 35 6.84 8.28 21.22
C ILE A 35 5.81 9.33 20.82
N ASP A 36 6.12 10.07 19.76
CA ASP A 36 5.21 11.07 19.19
C ASP A 36 3.90 10.41 18.69
N PRO A 37 2.72 10.88 19.11
CA PRO A 37 1.45 10.40 18.56
C PRO A 37 1.31 10.54 17.04
N GLU A 38 2.01 11.48 16.40
CA GLU A 38 2.05 11.62 14.94
C GLU A 38 2.61 10.37 14.25
N ALA A 39 3.35 9.53 14.98
CA ALA A 39 3.86 8.27 14.46
C ALA A 39 2.73 7.32 13.99
N ALA A 40 1.55 7.32 14.63
CA ALA A 40 0.40 6.56 14.14
C ALA A 40 -0.12 7.10 12.80
N THR A 41 -0.23 8.42 12.68
CA THR A 41 -0.69 9.09 11.46
C THR A 41 0.24 8.78 10.31
N HIS A 42 1.54 9.00 10.48
CA HIS A 42 2.52 8.78 9.42
C HIS A 42 2.66 7.32 9.01
N LEU A 43 2.51 6.37 9.95
CA LEU A 43 2.50 4.96 9.60
C LEU A 43 1.26 4.60 8.75
N GLY A 44 0.11 5.22 9.08
CA GLY A 44 -1.10 5.15 8.26
C GLY A 44 -0.90 5.71 6.85
N ASP A 45 -0.25 6.87 6.73
CA ASP A 45 0.06 7.50 5.44
C ASP A 45 0.95 6.60 4.57
N VAL A 46 1.97 5.95 5.16
CA VAL A 46 2.84 5.01 4.45
C VAL A 46 2.04 3.82 3.91
N LEU A 47 1.13 3.25 4.71
CA LEU A 47 0.25 2.17 4.26
C LEU A 47 -0.66 2.63 3.11
N HIS A 48 -1.21 3.83 3.21
CA HIS A 48 -2.04 4.43 2.17
C HIS A 48 -1.27 4.58 0.85
N TYR A 49 -0.10 5.22 0.87
CA TYR A 49 0.70 5.43 -0.34
C TYR A 49 1.28 4.15 -0.93
N LEU A 50 1.62 3.15 -0.11
CA LEU A 50 2.01 1.83 -0.60
C LEU A 50 0.85 1.14 -1.35
N ALA A 51 -0.38 1.24 -0.84
CA ALA A 51 -1.54 0.71 -1.52
C ALA A 51 -1.81 1.41 -2.86
N GLU A 52 -1.70 2.74 -2.91
CA GLU A 52 -1.83 3.50 -4.15
C GLU A 52 -0.74 3.12 -5.17
N ALA A 53 0.52 2.98 -4.71
CA ALA A 53 1.62 2.57 -5.56
C ALA A 53 1.40 1.16 -6.14
N MET A 54 0.89 0.21 -5.37
CA MET A 54 0.53 -1.13 -5.87
C MET A 54 -0.54 -1.05 -6.96
N GLY A 55 -1.58 -0.22 -6.77
CA GLY A 55 -2.63 -0.03 -7.77
C GLY A 55 -2.11 0.52 -9.11
N CYS A 56 -1.03 1.28 -9.10
CA CYS A 56 -0.37 1.79 -10.31
C CYS A 56 0.52 0.77 -11.03
N VAL A 57 0.81 -0.37 -10.41
CA VAL A 57 1.65 -1.44 -11.00
C VAL A 57 0.79 -2.54 -11.64
N GLU A 58 -0.53 -2.52 -11.41
CA GLU A 58 -1.47 -3.39 -12.12
C GLU A 58 -1.35 -3.20 -13.64
N GLU A 59 -1.44 -4.29 -14.41
CA GLU A 59 -1.28 -4.23 -15.86
C GLU A 59 -2.32 -3.29 -16.48
N ILE A 60 -1.84 -2.35 -17.32
CA ILE A 60 -2.72 -1.52 -18.15
C ILE A 60 -3.41 -2.45 -19.14
N VAL A 61 -4.65 -2.82 -18.87
CA VAL A 61 -5.50 -3.50 -19.85
C VAL A 61 -5.89 -2.46 -20.90
N GLU A 62 -5.12 -2.36 -21.97
CA GLU A 62 -5.52 -1.63 -23.17
C GLU A 62 -6.78 -2.31 -23.73
N VAL A 63 -7.95 -1.77 -23.39
CA VAL A 63 -9.19 -2.15 -24.05
C VAL A 63 -9.12 -1.60 -25.47
N LYS A 64 -8.70 -2.45 -26.42
CA LYS A 64 -8.83 -2.15 -27.85
C LYS A 64 -10.32 -2.02 -28.16
N PHE A 65 -10.82 -0.79 -28.20
CA PHE A 65 -12.13 -0.48 -28.76
C PHE A 65 -12.08 -0.78 -30.27
N ASN A 66 -12.39 -2.01 -30.67
CA ASN A 66 -12.77 -2.29 -32.05
C ASN A 66 -14.15 -1.65 -32.28
N GLN A 67 -14.17 -0.37 -32.65
CA GLN A 67 -15.32 0.22 -33.31
C GLN A 67 -15.44 -0.37 -34.73
N GLU A 68 -15.84 -1.63 -34.80
CA GLU A 68 -16.42 -2.20 -36.01
C GLU A 68 -17.94 -2.28 -35.81
N SER A 69 -18.66 -1.22 -36.15
CA SER A 69 -20.10 -1.24 -36.42
C SER A 69 -20.54 0.15 -36.92
N LYS A 70 -21.16 0.38 -38.07
CA LYS A 70 -21.48 -0.35 -39.30
C LYS A 70 -21.74 0.76 -40.34
N SER A 71 -21.43 0.50 -41.61
CA SER A 71 -21.69 1.39 -42.77
C SER A 71 -23.10 1.97 -42.82
#